data_AF-A0A401H3S9-F1
#
_entry.id   AF-A0A401H3S9-F1
#
_cell.length_a   1.000
_cell.length_b   1.000
_cell.length_c   1.000
_cell.angle_alpha   90.00
_cell.angle_beta   90.00
_cell.angle_gamma   90.00
#
_symmetry.space_group_name_H-M   'P 1'
#
loop_
_entity.id
_entity.type
_entity.pdbx_description
1 polymer ?
#
loop_
_entity_poly.entity_id
_entity_poly.type
_entity_poly.pdbx_seq_one_letter_code
_entity_poly.pdbx_strand_id
1 'polypeptide(L)'
;MLLTSLSMAFRGDNLRSLLWSDLSVRQIPMYDIQLGHKVPALIFMANNGKTNQNGWTDKFGAFHHHLIELCSIGSITLQLYSHFHIQNNTVPNFGADVTDRNFGEYGQRDWYRYHVFYASRLDAPMSYEAHRSRINALHLQHEISITKVTHTGRSFTAQNTCSHGVSASDTKAFGGWSESGSFRSCYDCELPIDALVGSAMFNARQPGTYFIPRDVLDPLLSLKTAIFPWLEDQERAMRAWAEAEALTKDIALVQFFRVLAWFCHVLLQDMAVLYSWNPGALVFQHPPFNTVTFRAFAADTDTTT
;
A
#
# COMPACT_ATOMS: atom_id res chain seq x y z
N MET A 1 -6.38 3.94 -5.79
CA MET A 1 -6.13 5.39 -5.63
C MET A 1 -7.06 6.05 -4.61
N LEU A 2 -8.39 5.96 -4.74
CA LEU A 2 -9.33 6.55 -3.74
C LEU A 2 -9.07 5.99 -2.34
N LEU A 3 -9.07 4.65 -2.18
CA LEU A 3 -8.82 4.01 -0.89
C LEU A 3 -7.47 4.41 -0.27
N THR A 4 -6.42 4.53 -1.06
CA THR A 4 -5.10 5.03 -0.62
C THR A 4 -5.16 6.49 -0.14
N SER A 5 -5.98 7.33 -0.77
CA SER A 5 -6.23 8.70 -0.29
C SER A 5 -6.95 8.71 1.06
N LEU A 6 -7.91 7.79 1.24
CA LEU A 6 -8.74 7.67 2.44
C LEU A 6 -8.00 7.02 3.62
N SER A 7 -6.99 6.19 3.36
CA SER A 7 -6.23 5.54 4.42
C SER A 7 -5.17 6.45 5.04
N MET A 8 -4.71 7.50 4.35
CA MET A 8 -3.49 8.23 4.72
C MET A 8 -3.62 9.75 4.57
N ALA A 9 -4.83 10.23 4.30
CA ALA A 9 -5.09 11.63 3.97
C ALA A 9 -4.18 12.16 2.86
N PHE A 10 -3.76 11.35 1.88
CA PHE A 10 -2.88 11.85 0.83
C PHE A 10 -3.60 12.85 -0.08
N ARG A 11 -2.87 13.89 -0.49
CA ARG A 11 -3.32 14.80 -1.55
C ARG A 11 -3.29 14.07 -2.89
N GLY A 12 -4.24 14.38 -3.77
CA GLY A 12 -4.28 13.82 -5.11
C GLY A 12 -2.99 13.98 -5.93
N ASP A 13 -2.20 15.04 -5.71
CA ASP A 13 -0.92 15.24 -6.40
C ASP A 13 0.12 14.20 -5.95
N ASN A 14 0.28 14.01 -4.64
CA ASN A 14 1.19 13.03 -4.06
C ASN A 14 0.83 11.60 -4.48
N LEU A 15 -0.47 11.28 -4.56
CA LEU A 15 -0.91 9.95 -5.02
C LEU A 15 -0.47 9.66 -6.45
N ARG A 16 -0.54 10.65 -7.34
CA ARG A 16 -0.20 10.46 -8.75
C ARG A 16 1.31 10.37 -8.97
N SER A 17 2.12 10.88 -8.05
CA SER A 17 3.58 10.79 -8.10
C SER A 17 4.16 9.59 -7.36
N LEU A 18 3.32 8.76 -6.72
CA LEU A 18 3.78 7.64 -5.90
C LEU A 18 4.33 6.51 -6.78
N LEU A 19 5.55 6.07 -6.47
CA LEU A 19 6.29 5.06 -7.22
C LEU A 19 6.29 3.70 -6.51
N TRP A 20 6.61 2.63 -7.24
CA TRP A 20 6.80 1.31 -6.65
C TRP A 20 7.99 1.29 -5.68
N SER A 21 9.04 2.04 -6.00
CA SER A 21 10.23 2.23 -5.15
C SER A 21 9.93 3.00 -3.85
N ASP A 22 8.79 3.69 -3.77
CA ASP A 22 8.37 4.40 -2.56
C ASP A 22 7.68 3.49 -1.54
N LEU A 23 7.36 2.25 -1.92
CA LEU A 23 6.67 1.28 -1.07
C LEU A 23 7.66 0.47 -0.23
N SER A 24 7.37 0.38 1.06
CA SER A 24 8.08 -0.54 1.96
C SER A 24 7.13 -1.08 3.02
N VAL A 25 7.46 -2.23 3.61
CA VAL A 25 6.70 -2.78 4.74
C VAL A 25 7.53 -2.62 6.01
N ARG A 26 6.92 -2.07 7.07
CA ARG A 26 7.59 -1.88 8.37
C ARG A 26 6.80 -2.57 9.47
N GLN A 27 7.50 -3.33 10.29
CA GLN A 27 6.95 -3.97 11.49
C GLN A 27 6.89 -2.93 12.62
N ILE A 28 5.69 -2.43 12.93
CA ILE A 28 5.45 -1.41 13.95
C ILE A 28 5.21 -2.11 15.29
N PRO A 29 5.99 -1.81 16.34
CA PRO A 29 5.74 -2.38 17.66
C PRO A 29 4.42 -1.85 18.24
N MET A 30 3.57 -2.75 18.71
CA MET A 30 2.29 -2.43 19.37
C MET A 30 2.38 -2.87 20.84
N TYR A 31 2.96 -2.01 21.67
CA TYR A 31 3.25 -2.34 23.08
C TYR A 31 2.00 -2.62 23.92
N ASP A 32 0.85 -2.06 23.54
CA ASP A 32 -0.43 -2.23 24.24
C ASP A 32 -1.11 -3.59 23.98
N ILE A 33 -0.68 -4.35 22.97
CA ILE A 33 -1.20 -5.69 22.68
C ILE A 33 -0.44 -6.72 23.52
N GLN A 34 0.86 -6.82 23.28
CA GLN A 34 1.76 -7.73 23.98
C GLN A 34 3.22 -7.30 23.76
N LEU A 35 4.08 -7.56 24.74
CA LEU A 35 5.52 -7.30 24.62
C LEU A 35 6.10 -8.01 23.38
N GLY A 36 6.72 -7.24 22.48
CA GLY A 36 7.32 -7.76 21.26
C GLY A 36 6.35 -7.99 20.10
N HIS A 37 5.05 -7.75 20.29
CA HIS A 37 4.06 -7.81 19.22
C HIS A 37 4.31 -6.71 18.19
N LYS A 38 4.28 -7.07 16.91
CA LYS A 38 4.50 -6.14 15.80
C LYS A 38 3.43 -6.33 14.74
N VAL A 39 2.96 -5.21 14.20
CA VAL A 39 1.97 -5.17 13.13
C VAL A 39 2.64 -4.64 11.85
N PRO A 40 2.45 -5.30 10.70
CA PRO A 40 2.93 -4.78 9.43
C PRO A 40 2.15 -3.52 9.02
N ALA A 41 2.88 -2.44 8.76
CA ALA A 41 2.37 -1.25 8.10
C ALA A 41 2.93 -1.12 6.69
N LEU A 42 2.07 -0.78 5.73
CA LEU A 42 2.52 -0.35 4.42
C LEU A 42 2.98 1.10 4.52
N ILE A 43 4.25 1.35 4.20
CA ILE A 43 4.88 2.65 4.27
C ILE A 43 5.05 3.21 2.87
N PHE A 44 4.72 4.48 2.74
CA PHE A 44 4.81 5.27 1.53
C PHE A 44 5.80 6.40 1.80
N MET A 45 6.89 6.40 1.06
CA MET A 45 7.88 7.46 1.10
C MET A 45 7.47 8.55 0.10
N ALA A 46 7.37 9.79 0.56
CA ALA A 46 7.05 10.91 -0.32
C ALA A 46 8.03 12.05 -0.07
N ASN A 47 8.73 12.46 -1.13
CA ASN A 47 9.59 13.64 -1.12
C ASN A 47 8.92 14.86 -1.78
N ASN A 48 7.82 14.67 -2.51
CA ASN A 48 7.15 15.71 -3.29
C ASN A 48 5.87 16.19 -2.58
N GLY A 49 5.99 17.17 -1.68
CA GLY A 49 4.85 17.78 -0.97
C GLY A 49 4.92 19.30 -0.99
N LYS A 50 3.77 19.99 -1.14
CA LYS A 50 3.72 21.47 -1.12
C LYS A 50 4.25 22.10 0.16
N THR A 51 4.25 21.35 1.25
CA THR A 51 4.75 21.76 2.57
C THR A 51 6.18 21.30 2.85
N ASN A 52 6.76 20.47 1.98
CA ASN A 52 8.13 19.99 2.12
C ASN A 52 9.11 21.02 1.54
N GLN A 53 9.41 22.04 2.33
CA GLN A 53 10.40 23.07 1.95
C GLN A 53 11.84 22.63 2.22
N ASN A 54 12.03 21.50 2.93
CA ASN A 54 13.33 21.06 3.42
C ASN A 54 13.95 19.93 2.58
N GLY A 55 13.19 19.37 1.61
CA GLY A 55 13.63 18.25 0.78
C GLY A 55 13.68 16.91 1.52
N TRP A 56 13.01 16.79 2.66
CA TRP A 56 13.02 15.57 3.48
C TRP A 56 12.07 14.51 2.92
N THR A 57 12.39 13.24 3.12
CA THR A 57 11.48 12.15 2.78
C THR A 57 10.48 11.95 3.90
N ASP A 58 9.25 12.41 3.69
CA ASP A 58 8.14 12.15 4.60
C ASP A 58 7.71 10.69 4.50
N LYS A 59 7.43 10.07 5.66
CA LYS A 59 6.90 8.71 5.74
C LYS A 59 5.44 8.77 6.12
N PHE A 60 4.63 8.15 5.30
CA PHE A 60 3.21 7.94 5.59
C PHE A 60 2.97 6.43 5.71
N GLY A 61 2.02 6.01 6.53
CA GLY A 61 1.72 4.59 6.71
C GLY A 61 0.23 4.29 6.63
N ALA A 62 -0.10 3.04 6.31
CA ALA A 62 -1.43 2.48 6.47
C ALA A 62 -1.34 1.12 7.16
N PHE A 63 -2.28 0.84 8.07
CA PHE A 63 -2.52 -0.49 8.61
C PHE A 63 -3.55 -1.26 7.78
N HIS A 64 -3.55 -2.58 7.92
CA HIS A 64 -4.62 -3.41 7.36
C HIS A 64 -5.95 -2.97 7.98
N HIS A 65 -6.91 -2.67 7.12
CA HIS A 65 -8.14 -2.00 7.51
C HIS A 65 -9.13 -3.00 8.11
N HIS A 66 -9.93 -2.63 9.12
CA HIS A 66 -10.93 -3.52 9.69
C HIS A 66 -11.89 -4.06 8.61
N LEU A 67 -12.48 -3.14 7.84
CA LEU A 67 -13.33 -3.42 6.69
C LEU A 67 -12.51 -3.66 5.41
N ILE A 68 -12.75 -4.78 4.73
CA ILE A 68 -11.99 -5.20 3.56
C ILE A 68 -12.22 -4.26 2.37
N GLU A 69 -13.45 -3.81 2.15
CA GLU A 69 -13.78 -2.92 1.02
C GLU A 69 -13.11 -1.54 1.13
N LEU A 70 -12.66 -1.16 2.32
CA LEU A 70 -11.94 0.09 2.58
C LEU A 70 -10.42 -0.10 2.69
N CYS A 71 -9.94 -1.33 2.55
CA CYS A 71 -8.54 -1.67 2.71
C CYS A 71 -7.69 -1.13 1.56
N SER A 72 -6.84 -0.13 1.83
CA SER A 72 -5.93 0.41 0.82
C SER A 72 -4.88 -0.62 0.40
N ILE A 73 -4.34 -1.41 1.34
CA ILE A 73 -3.32 -2.44 1.09
C ILE A 73 -3.87 -3.53 0.17
N GLY A 74 -5.05 -4.08 0.50
CA GLY A 74 -5.75 -5.06 -0.32
C GLY A 74 -6.07 -4.51 -1.71
N SER A 75 -6.50 -3.24 -1.80
CA SER A 75 -6.79 -2.61 -3.10
C SER A 75 -5.56 -2.40 -3.99
N ILE A 76 -4.42 -2.00 -3.42
CA ILE A 76 -3.15 -1.86 -4.16
C ILE A 76 -2.67 -3.24 -4.61
N THR A 77 -2.78 -4.22 -3.72
CA THR A 77 -2.40 -5.58 -4.04
C THR A 77 -3.24 -6.15 -5.18
N LEU A 78 -4.56 -5.96 -5.13
CA LEU A 78 -5.47 -6.38 -6.19
C LEU A 78 -5.18 -5.65 -7.52
N GLN A 79 -4.76 -4.39 -7.47
CA GLN A 79 -4.32 -3.66 -8.66
C GLN A 79 -3.06 -4.29 -9.28
N LEU A 80 -2.04 -4.63 -8.48
CA LEU A 80 -0.83 -5.30 -8.95
C LEU A 80 -1.14 -6.72 -9.44
N TYR A 81 -2.02 -7.44 -8.75
CA TYR A 81 -2.53 -8.73 -9.20
C TYR A 81 -3.19 -8.61 -10.58
N SER A 82 -4.09 -7.64 -10.75
CA SER A 82 -4.74 -7.38 -12.04
C SER A 82 -3.70 -7.06 -13.14
N HIS A 83 -2.70 -6.25 -12.83
CA HIS A 83 -1.62 -5.92 -13.76
C HIS A 83 -0.84 -7.16 -14.24
N PHE A 84 -0.46 -8.06 -13.34
CA PHE A 84 0.39 -9.20 -13.70
C PHE A 84 -0.38 -10.46 -14.11
N HIS A 85 -1.54 -10.73 -13.52
CA HIS A 85 -2.28 -11.99 -13.71
C HIS A 85 -3.46 -11.87 -14.66
N ILE A 86 -4.20 -10.75 -14.60
CA ILE A 86 -5.39 -10.55 -15.45
C ILE A 86 -4.97 -9.95 -16.80
N GLN A 87 -4.16 -8.88 -16.75
CA GLN A 87 -3.67 -8.20 -17.94
C GLN A 87 -2.46 -8.90 -18.57
N ASN A 88 -1.84 -9.84 -17.85
CA ASN A 88 -0.65 -10.59 -18.29
C ASN A 88 0.47 -9.67 -18.78
N ASN A 89 0.66 -8.52 -18.12
CA ASN A 89 1.74 -7.61 -18.46
C ASN A 89 3.09 -8.24 -18.11
N THR A 90 4.10 -7.92 -18.92
CA THR A 90 5.46 -8.41 -18.75
C THR A 90 6.06 -7.96 -17.42
N VAL A 91 6.72 -8.89 -16.73
CA VAL A 91 7.52 -8.57 -15.54
C VAL A 91 8.66 -7.63 -15.94
N PRO A 92 8.83 -6.48 -15.28
CA PRO A 92 9.90 -5.58 -15.62
C PRO A 92 11.29 -6.13 -15.30
N ASN A 93 12.30 -5.56 -15.94
CA ASN A 93 13.68 -5.80 -15.56
C ASN A 93 14.01 -5.00 -14.28
N PHE A 94 14.35 -5.70 -13.21
CA PHE A 94 14.78 -5.11 -11.94
C PHE A 94 16.30 -4.94 -11.82
N GLY A 95 17.07 -5.44 -12.80
CA GLY A 95 18.52 -5.30 -12.83
C GLY A 95 18.97 -3.86 -13.06
N ALA A 96 20.20 -3.56 -12.64
CA ALA A 96 20.85 -2.28 -12.92
C ALA A 96 21.51 -2.32 -14.30
N ASP A 97 21.25 -1.31 -15.12
CA ASP A 97 22.02 -1.05 -16.33
C ASP A 97 23.22 -0.16 -15.99
N VAL A 98 24.36 -0.81 -15.77
CA VAL A 98 25.64 -0.15 -15.47
C VAL A 98 26.38 0.32 -16.74
N THR A 99 25.81 0.09 -17.92
CA THR A 99 26.43 0.49 -19.20
C THR A 99 26.16 1.96 -19.51
N ASP A 100 25.05 2.52 -19.02
CA ASP A 100 24.74 3.95 -19.19
C ASP A 100 25.56 4.82 -18.23
N ARG A 101 26.58 5.47 -18.79
CA ARG A 101 27.49 6.38 -18.08
C ARG A 101 26.81 7.65 -17.56
N ASN A 102 25.59 7.97 -18.02
CA ASN A 102 24.86 9.14 -17.54
C ASN A 102 24.30 8.97 -16.12
N PHE A 103 24.15 7.72 -15.65
CA PHE A 103 23.55 7.40 -14.35
C PHE A 103 24.59 7.06 -13.27
N GLY A 104 25.87 7.34 -13.54
CA GLY A 104 26.96 7.15 -12.60
C GLY A 104 27.27 5.68 -12.31
N GLU A 105 28.00 5.43 -11.22
CA GLU A 105 28.48 4.10 -10.83
C GLU A 105 27.37 3.11 -10.42
N TYR A 106 26.19 3.62 -10.06
CA TYR A 106 25.07 2.79 -9.62
C TYR A 106 24.24 2.25 -10.78
N GLY A 107 24.38 2.79 -11.99
CA GLY A 107 23.61 2.39 -13.18
C GLY A 107 22.14 2.81 -13.15
N GLN A 108 21.52 2.79 -14.32
CA GLN A 108 20.09 3.09 -14.50
C GLN A 108 19.22 1.92 -14.03
N ARG A 109 18.09 2.24 -13.39
CA ARG A 109 17.05 1.27 -13.03
C ARG A 109 15.70 1.80 -13.50
N ASP A 110 15.14 1.19 -14.54
CA ASP A 110 13.88 1.68 -15.13
C ASP A 110 12.71 1.59 -14.16
N TRP A 111 12.72 0.57 -13.29
CA TRP A 111 11.62 0.30 -12.37
C TRP A 111 11.42 1.40 -11.32
N TYR A 112 12.44 2.22 -11.04
CA TYR A 112 12.32 3.39 -10.16
C TYR A 112 11.34 4.44 -10.68
N ARG A 113 10.95 4.37 -11.96
CA ARG A 113 10.02 5.32 -12.58
C ARG A 113 8.58 4.80 -12.59
N TYR A 114 8.34 3.58 -12.13
CA TYR A 114 7.02 2.97 -12.21
C TYR A 114 6.09 3.48 -11.12
N HIS A 115 4.94 4.00 -11.54
CA HIS A 115 3.94 4.57 -10.67
C HIS A 115 3.02 3.50 -10.11
N VAL A 116 2.64 3.63 -8.84
CA VAL A 116 1.59 2.80 -8.23
C VAL A 116 0.26 3.02 -8.94
N PHE A 117 -0.08 4.28 -9.23
CA PHE A 117 -1.26 4.65 -10.01
C PHE A 117 -0.84 5.25 -11.35
N TYR A 118 -0.62 4.37 -12.32
CA TYR A 118 -0.17 4.73 -13.65
C TYR A 118 -1.33 5.05 -14.61
N ALA A 119 -1.00 5.74 -15.72
CA ALA A 119 -1.93 6.00 -16.81
C ALA A 119 -1.99 4.81 -17.78
N SER A 120 -1.53 4.99 -19.02
CA SER A 120 -1.41 3.92 -20.01
C SER A 120 -0.10 3.14 -19.88
N ARG A 121 0.95 3.75 -19.31
CA ARG A 121 2.29 3.17 -19.12
C ARG A 121 2.72 3.32 -17.67
N LEU A 122 3.48 2.37 -17.16
CA LEU A 122 3.99 2.38 -15.77
C LEU A 122 4.81 3.64 -15.45
N ASP A 123 5.57 4.16 -16.41
CA ASP A 123 6.41 5.35 -16.25
C ASP A 123 5.67 6.68 -16.42
N ALA A 124 4.37 6.63 -16.71
CA ALA A 124 3.53 7.81 -16.90
C ALA A 124 2.53 7.98 -15.74
N PRO A 125 2.61 9.08 -14.97
CA PRO A 125 1.64 9.34 -13.91
C PRO A 125 0.25 9.56 -14.50
N MET A 126 -0.78 9.19 -13.73
CA MET A 126 -2.15 9.57 -14.06
C MET A 126 -2.27 11.11 -14.13
N SER A 127 -2.98 11.63 -15.13
CA SER A 127 -3.24 13.07 -15.23
C SER A 127 -4.21 13.53 -14.14
N TYR A 128 -4.13 14.81 -13.77
CA TYR A 128 -5.08 15.42 -12.83
C TYR A 128 -6.52 15.28 -13.33
N GLU A 129 -6.76 15.54 -14.61
CA GLU A 129 -8.11 15.52 -15.17
C GLU A 129 -8.69 14.10 -15.23
N ALA A 130 -7.87 13.09 -15.56
CA ALA A 130 -8.29 11.70 -15.52
C ALA A 130 -8.61 11.21 -14.09
N HIS A 131 -7.81 11.63 -13.10
CA HIS A 131 -8.11 11.37 -11.69
C HIS A 131 -9.44 12.05 -11.31
N ARG A 132 -9.55 13.37 -11.53
CA ARG A 132 -10.72 14.16 -11.16
C ARG A 132 -12.01 13.62 -11.78
N SER A 133 -11.99 13.31 -13.08
CA SER A 133 -13.17 12.83 -13.79
C SER A 133 -13.67 11.48 -13.25
N ARG A 134 -12.76 10.55 -12.94
CA ARG A 134 -13.10 9.25 -12.33
C ARG A 134 -13.74 9.39 -10.95
N ILE A 135 -13.18 10.24 -10.09
CA ILE A 135 -13.75 10.47 -8.75
C ILE A 135 -15.09 11.20 -8.85
N ASN A 136 -15.22 12.16 -9.77
CA ASN A 136 -16.49 12.84 -10.03
C ASN A 136 -17.58 11.89 -10.51
N ALA A 137 -17.25 10.97 -11.41
CA ALA A 137 -18.20 9.98 -11.90
C ALA A 137 -18.74 9.10 -10.74
N LEU A 138 -17.85 8.67 -9.83
CA LEU A 138 -18.25 7.94 -8.63
C LEU A 138 -19.13 8.78 -7.72
N HIS A 139 -18.75 10.04 -7.44
CA HIS A 139 -19.56 10.92 -6.61
C HIS A 139 -20.96 11.15 -7.20
N LEU A 140 -21.07 11.37 -8.51
CA LEU A 140 -22.36 11.54 -9.19
C LEU A 140 -23.22 10.28 -9.10
N GLN A 141 -22.62 9.10 -9.30
CA GLN A 141 -23.31 7.82 -9.19
C GLN A 141 -23.86 7.55 -7.78
N HIS A 142 -23.18 8.06 -6.75
CA HIS A 142 -23.55 7.88 -5.35
C HIS A 142 -24.20 9.11 -4.72
N GLU A 143 -24.61 10.09 -5.53
CA GLU A 143 -25.28 11.33 -5.08
C GLU A 143 -24.48 12.14 -4.04
N ILE A 144 -23.15 12.08 -4.11
CA ILE A 144 -22.22 12.79 -3.22
C ILE A 144 -21.88 14.16 -3.82
N SER A 145 -22.16 15.24 -3.07
CA SER A 145 -21.83 16.61 -3.48
C SER A 145 -20.58 17.14 -2.78
N ILE A 146 -19.45 17.22 -3.50
CA ILE A 146 -18.17 17.74 -2.98
C ILE A 146 -17.52 18.69 -3.98
N THR A 147 -17.10 19.87 -3.49
CA THR A 147 -16.44 20.91 -4.31
C THR A 147 -14.96 20.63 -4.57
N LYS A 148 -14.24 20.02 -3.62
CA LYS A 148 -12.81 19.69 -3.73
C LYS A 148 -12.59 18.19 -3.91
N VAL A 149 -12.98 17.71 -5.09
CA VAL A 149 -13.03 16.29 -5.51
C VAL A 149 -11.77 15.49 -5.21
N THR A 150 -10.58 16.01 -5.53
CA THR A 150 -9.29 15.33 -5.32
C THR A 150 -8.72 15.51 -3.90
N HIS A 151 -9.44 16.23 -3.03
CA HIS A 151 -9.14 16.42 -1.62
C HIS A 151 -10.10 15.66 -0.71
N THR A 152 -11.13 15.01 -1.24
CA THR A 152 -12.13 14.25 -0.47
C THR A 152 -11.49 13.29 0.53
N GLY A 153 -10.43 12.58 0.11
CA GLY A 153 -9.73 11.66 0.99
C GLY A 153 -9.14 12.31 2.24
N ARG A 154 -8.67 13.56 2.14
CA ARG A 154 -8.13 14.30 3.30
C ARG A 154 -9.21 14.61 4.33
N SER A 155 -10.36 15.10 3.85
CA SER A 155 -11.48 15.43 4.73
C SER A 155 -12.03 14.19 5.41
N PHE A 156 -12.24 13.12 4.64
CA PHE A 156 -12.70 11.85 5.17
C PHE A 156 -11.73 11.31 6.22
N THR A 157 -10.45 11.20 5.89
CA THR A 157 -9.45 10.64 6.82
C THR A 157 -9.40 11.46 8.11
N ALA A 158 -9.39 12.79 8.03
CA ALA A 158 -9.37 13.65 9.21
C ALA A 158 -10.59 13.46 10.10
N GLN A 159 -11.78 13.31 9.50
CA GLN A 159 -13.00 13.05 10.27
C GLN A 159 -12.97 11.64 10.86
N ASN A 160 -12.58 10.65 10.07
CA ASN A 160 -12.51 9.26 10.46
C ASN A 160 -11.55 9.04 11.64
N THR A 161 -10.33 9.58 11.59
CA THR A 161 -9.37 9.47 12.70
C THR A 161 -9.90 10.13 13.97
N CYS A 162 -10.46 11.35 13.86
CA CYS A 162 -11.06 12.04 15.00
C CYS A 162 -12.22 11.25 15.61
N SER A 163 -13.11 10.70 14.78
CA SER A 163 -14.25 9.88 15.22
C SER A 163 -13.81 8.60 15.94
N HIS A 164 -12.63 8.07 15.60
CA HIS A 164 -12.04 6.90 16.24
C HIS A 164 -11.09 7.26 17.40
N GLY A 165 -11.13 8.51 17.89
CA GLY A 165 -10.50 8.92 19.13
C GLY A 165 -9.07 9.44 19.03
N VAL A 166 -8.57 9.65 17.81
CA VAL A 166 -7.23 10.22 17.55
C VAL A 166 -7.21 11.71 17.88
N SER A 167 -6.09 12.18 18.43
CA SER A 167 -5.90 13.60 18.70
C SER A 167 -5.82 14.44 17.41
N ALA A 168 -6.09 15.75 17.53
CA ALA A 168 -5.98 16.66 16.40
C ALA A 168 -4.52 16.81 15.93
N SER A 169 -3.53 16.75 16.83
CA SER A 169 -2.11 16.80 16.49
C SER A 169 -1.68 15.54 15.73
N ASP A 170 -2.06 14.35 16.18
CA ASP A 170 -1.70 13.10 15.50
C ASP A 170 -2.38 12.99 14.14
N THR A 171 -3.64 13.44 14.05
CA THR A 171 -4.35 13.54 12.76
C THR A 171 -3.62 14.49 11.81
N LYS A 172 -3.12 15.64 12.30
CA LYS A 172 -2.33 16.58 11.50
C LYS A 172 -1.00 15.99 11.05
N ALA A 173 -0.27 15.35 11.96
CA ALA A 173 0.99 14.67 11.69
C ALA A 173 0.80 13.57 10.63
N PHE A 174 -0.26 12.77 10.77
CA PHE A 174 -0.62 11.70 9.86
C PHE A 174 -0.87 12.19 8.44
N GLY A 175 -1.66 13.25 8.27
CA GLY A 175 -2.00 13.76 6.95
C GLY A 175 -0.98 14.71 6.33
N GLY A 176 0.19 14.91 6.94
CA GLY A 176 1.21 15.77 6.35
C GLY A 176 0.95 17.27 6.57
N TRP A 177 0.03 17.67 7.45
CA TRP A 177 -0.34 19.08 7.62
C TRP A 177 0.66 19.87 8.45
N SER A 178 0.99 21.09 8.01
CA SER A 178 1.90 21.97 8.76
C SER A 178 1.34 22.32 10.13
N GLU A 179 2.15 22.14 11.17
CA GLU A 179 1.96 22.77 12.47
C GLU A 179 2.94 23.93 12.62
N SER A 180 2.57 24.94 13.40
CA SER A 180 3.44 26.08 13.68
C SER A 180 4.65 25.63 14.52
N GLY A 181 5.86 25.93 14.04
CA GLY A 181 7.11 25.65 14.76
C GLY A 181 8.06 24.73 13.99
N SER A 182 9.26 24.51 14.54
CA SER A 182 10.31 23.68 13.93
C SER A 182 10.24 22.20 14.32
N PHE A 183 9.36 21.82 15.26
CA PHE A 183 9.34 20.46 15.81
C PHE A 183 9.09 19.41 14.73
N ARG A 184 8.08 19.63 13.90
CA ARG A 184 7.75 18.72 12.80
C ARG A 184 8.81 18.66 11.72
N SER A 185 9.50 19.78 11.47
CA SER A 185 10.54 19.85 10.45
C SER A 185 11.92 19.38 10.92
N CYS A 186 12.11 19.11 12.22
CA CYS A 186 13.41 18.76 12.79
C CYS A 186 13.43 17.47 13.61
N TYR A 187 12.30 17.05 14.20
CA TYR A 187 12.28 15.97 15.20
C TYR A 187 11.14 14.94 14.98
N ASP A 188 9.99 15.34 14.43
CA ASP A 188 8.85 14.43 14.25
C ASP A 188 8.90 13.70 12.89
N CYS A 189 9.61 12.57 12.87
CA CYS A 189 9.73 11.69 11.70
C CYS A 189 9.12 10.31 11.93
N GLU A 190 8.39 10.11 13.03
CA GLU A 190 7.78 8.84 13.39
C GLU A 190 6.34 8.74 12.87
N LEU A 191 5.82 7.52 12.74
CA LEU A 191 4.43 7.34 12.30
C LEU A 191 3.52 7.45 13.51
N PRO A 192 2.47 8.28 13.47
CA PRO A 192 1.50 8.37 14.55
C PRO A 192 0.67 7.08 14.63
N ILE A 193 1.00 6.21 15.59
CA ILE A 193 0.36 4.88 15.76
C ILE A 193 -1.14 5.02 15.98
N ASP A 194 -1.57 5.93 16.84
CA ASP A 194 -2.99 6.17 17.11
C ASP A 194 -3.74 6.56 15.83
N ALA A 195 -3.13 7.41 14.99
CA ALA A 195 -3.72 7.78 13.71
C ALA A 195 -3.77 6.62 12.72
N LEU A 196 -2.76 5.74 12.70
CA LEU A 196 -2.80 4.50 11.91
C LEU A 196 -3.96 3.60 12.35
N VAL A 197 -4.11 3.36 13.66
CA VAL A 197 -5.20 2.56 14.26
C VAL A 197 -6.57 3.18 13.93
N GLY A 198 -6.72 4.48 14.17
CA GLY A 198 -7.96 5.21 13.90
C GLY A 198 -8.31 5.28 12.41
N SER A 199 -7.31 5.40 11.54
CA SER A 199 -7.51 5.38 10.07
C SER A 199 -8.02 4.01 9.59
N ALA A 200 -7.63 2.93 10.26
CA ALA A 200 -8.11 1.57 10.03
C ALA A 200 -9.46 1.27 10.70
N MET A 201 -10.11 2.29 11.29
CA MET A 201 -11.42 2.23 11.99
C MET A 201 -11.41 1.39 13.28
N PHE A 202 -10.29 1.36 13.98
CA PHE A 202 -10.20 0.82 15.34
C PHE A 202 -10.20 1.94 16.38
N ASN A 203 -10.51 1.61 17.64
CA ASN A 203 -10.48 2.59 18.73
C ASN A 203 -9.03 3.01 19.05
N ALA A 204 -8.63 4.19 18.58
CA ALA A 204 -7.29 4.72 18.78
C ALA A 204 -6.97 5.05 20.25
N ARG A 205 -8.00 5.19 21.12
CA ARG A 205 -7.77 5.36 22.57
C ARG A 205 -7.35 4.08 23.26
N GLN A 206 -7.48 2.94 22.58
CA GLN A 206 -7.07 1.63 23.05
C GLN A 206 -6.37 0.90 21.89
N PRO A 207 -5.14 1.31 21.50
CA PRO A 207 -4.42 0.69 20.38
C PRO A 207 -4.25 -0.83 20.53
N GLY A 208 -4.26 -1.34 21.77
CA GLY A 208 -4.28 -2.77 22.10
C GLY A 208 -5.47 -3.56 21.53
N THR A 209 -6.55 -2.90 21.09
CA THR A 209 -7.70 -3.55 20.46
C THR A 209 -7.53 -3.72 18.94
N TYR A 210 -6.42 -3.28 18.36
CA TYR A 210 -6.14 -3.49 16.94
C TYR A 210 -5.99 -4.99 16.67
N PHE A 211 -6.96 -5.55 15.95
CA PHE A 211 -6.97 -6.97 15.59
C PHE A 211 -7.74 -7.17 14.29
N ILE A 212 -7.15 -7.91 13.37
CA ILE A 212 -7.75 -8.25 12.08
C ILE A 212 -8.13 -9.73 12.13
N PRO A 213 -9.43 -10.08 12.17
CA PRO A 213 -9.85 -11.48 12.31
C PRO A 213 -9.30 -12.41 11.23
N ARG A 214 -9.23 -11.92 10.00
CA ARG A 214 -8.72 -12.68 8.85
C ARG A 214 -7.19 -12.87 8.83
N ASP A 215 -6.44 -12.18 9.71
CA ASP A 215 -4.99 -12.40 9.85
C ASP A 215 -4.68 -13.77 10.48
N VAL A 216 -5.67 -14.40 11.14
CA VAL A 216 -5.56 -15.75 11.70
C VAL A 216 -5.44 -16.81 10.61
N LEU A 217 -5.94 -16.52 9.40
CA LEU A 217 -5.85 -17.43 8.26
C LEU A 217 -4.40 -17.43 7.76
N ASP A 218 -3.73 -18.58 7.80
CA ASP A 218 -2.42 -18.76 7.15
C ASP A 218 -2.59 -19.39 5.77
N PRO A 219 -2.41 -18.65 4.68
CA PRO A 219 -2.56 -19.19 3.34
C PRO A 219 -1.47 -20.21 3.04
N LEU A 220 -1.87 -21.32 2.42
CA LEU A 220 -0.98 -22.38 1.96
C LEU A 220 0.14 -21.83 1.05
N LEU A 221 1.34 -22.39 1.17
CA LEU A 221 2.49 -21.98 0.36
C LEU A 221 2.19 -22.03 -1.14
N SER A 222 1.49 -23.08 -1.59
CA SER A 222 1.09 -23.23 -3.00
C SER A 222 0.21 -22.08 -3.52
N LEU A 223 -0.64 -21.50 -2.66
CA LEU A 223 -1.44 -20.32 -3.02
C LEU A 223 -0.58 -19.05 -3.01
N LYS A 224 0.33 -18.92 -2.04
CA LYS A 224 1.25 -17.77 -1.95
C LYS A 224 2.17 -17.70 -3.17
N THR A 225 2.77 -18.81 -3.59
CA THR A 225 3.66 -18.88 -4.75
C THR A 225 2.91 -18.81 -6.09
N ALA A 226 1.60 -19.05 -6.10
CA ALA A 226 0.78 -18.85 -7.29
C ALA A 226 0.53 -17.36 -7.57
N ILE A 227 0.66 -16.49 -6.57
CA ILE A 227 0.59 -15.03 -6.72
C ILE A 227 2.00 -14.49 -6.93
N PHE A 228 2.25 -13.90 -8.10
CA PHE A 228 3.57 -13.42 -8.53
C PHE A 228 4.60 -14.57 -8.60
N PRO A 229 4.37 -15.59 -9.46
CA PRO A 229 5.23 -16.79 -9.51
C PRO A 229 6.70 -16.50 -9.86
N TRP A 230 6.97 -15.33 -10.44
CA TRP A 230 8.31 -14.85 -10.76
C TRP A 230 9.08 -14.26 -9.58
N LEU A 231 8.42 -14.00 -8.44
CA LEU A 231 9.02 -13.24 -7.34
C LEU A 231 10.25 -13.94 -6.74
N GLU A 232 10.18 -15.25 -6.48
CA GLU A 232 11.30 -16.01 -5.90
C GLU A 232 12.53 -16.04 -6.82
N ASP A 233 12.30 -16.18 -8.13
CA ASP A 233 13.38 -16.17 -9.12
C ASP A 233 14.04 -14.79 -9.22
N GLN A 234 13.25 -13.71 -9.16
CA GLN A 234 13.77 -12.34 -9.14
C GLN A 234 14.52 -12.04 -7.83
N GLU A 235 14.07 -12.53 -6.68
CA GLU A 235 14.81 -12.42 -5.43
C GLU A 235 16.17 -13.13 -5.50
N ARG A 236 16.21 -14.31 -6.12
CA ARG A 236 17.45 -15.08 -6.31
C ARG A 236 18.41 -14.34 -7.24
N ALA A 237 17.90 -13.81 -8.36
CA ALA A 237 18.68 -13.01 -9.30
C ALA A 237 19.26 -11.76 -8.63
N MET A 238 18.46 -11.03 -7.86
CA MET A 238 18.89 -9.86 -7.10
C MET A 238 20.03 -10.19 -6.10
N ARG A 239 19.92 -11.30 -5.37
CA ARG A 239 20.99 -11.73 -4.45
C ARG A 239 22.27 -12.07 -5.20
N ALA A 240 22.17 -12.78 -6.32
CA ALA A 240 23.31 -13.13 -7.15
C ALA A 240 24.01 -11.87 -7.72
N TRP A 241 23.25 -10.86 -8.16
CA TRP A 241 23.82 -9.58 -8.59
C TRP A 241 24.58 -8.90 -7.45
N ALA A 242 23.96 -8.80 -6.28
CA ALA A 242 24.54 -8.15 -5.11
C ALA A 242 25.81 -8.85 -4.56
N GLU A 243 25.93 -10.16 -4.78
CA GLU A 243 27.12 -10.96 -4.48
C GLU A 243 28.23 -10.76 -5.51
N ALA A 244 27.87 -10.64 -6.79
CA ALA A 244 28.83 -10.44 -7.88
C ALA A 244 29.41 -9.01 -7.91
N GLU A 245 28.58 -8.00 -7.70
CA GLU A 245 28.95 -6.58 -7.77
C GLU A 245 28.25 -5.78 -6.68
N ALA A 246 29.02 -5.17 -5.78
CA ALA A 246 28.48 -4.46 -4.63
C ALA A 246 27.62 -3.24 -5.03
N LEU A 247 27.93 -2.61 -6.17
CA LEU A 247 27.20 -1.45 -6.72
C LEU A 247 25.78 -1.79 -7.21
N THR A 248 25.50 -3.08 -7.43
CA THR A 248 24.16 -3.52 -7.85
C THR A 248 23.18 -3.68 -6.68
N LYS A 249 23.65 -3.56 -5.42
CA LYS A 249 22.81 -3.62 -4.23
C LYS A 249 21.72 -2.54 -4.28
N ASP A 250 20.48 -2.98 -4.22
CA ASP A 250 19.31 -2.12 -4.31
C ASP A 250 18.43 -2.33 -3.07
N ILE A 251 18.51 -1.41 -2.12
CA ILE A 251 17.72 -1.46 -0.88
C ILE A 251 16.23 -1.28 -1.18
N ALA A 252 15.88 -0.42 -2.15
CA ALA A 252 14.49 -0.18 -2.51
C ALA A 252 13.87 -1.44 -3.10
N LEU A 253 14.62 -2.18 -3.93
CA LEU A 253 14.17 -3.44 -4.52
C LEU A 253 13.93 -4.50 -3.44
N VAL A 254 14.85 -4.62 -2.47
CA VAL A 254 14.67 -5.52 -1.32
C VAL A 254 13.39 -5.19 -0.55
N GLN A 255 13.09 -3.89 -0.32
CA GLN A 255 11.85 -3.51 0.36
C GLN A 255 10.62 -3.78 -0.50
N PHE A 256 10.68 -3.52 -1.80
CA PHE A 256 9.57 -3.75 -2.71
C PHE A 256 9.23 -5.24 -2.82
N PHE A 257 10.22 -6.13 -2.90
CA PHE A 257 9.98 -7.58 -2.90
C PHE A 257 9.38 -8.07 -1.57
N ARG A 258 9.79 -7.50 -0.43
CA ARG A 258 9.12 -7.76 0.86
C ARG A 258 7.66 -7.31 0.86
N VAL A 259 7.36 -6.18 0.24
CA VAL A 259 5.98 -5.70 0.06
C VAL A 259 5.20 -6.69 -0.79
N LEU A 260 5.71 -7.14 -1.94
CA LEU A 260 5.05 -8.13 -2.80
C LEU A 260 4.80 -9.47 -2.09
N ALA A 261 5.78 -9.96 -1.32
CA ALA A 261 5.64 -11.18 -0.55
C ALA A 261 4.54 -11.06 0.52
N TRP A 262 4.48 -9.93 1.23
CA TRP A 262 3.41 -9.65 2.19
C TRP A 262 2.06 -9.45 1.51
N PHE A 263 2.03 -8.83 0.34
CA PHE A 263 0.83 -8.67 -0.48
C PHE A 263 0.23 -10.01 -0.89
N CYS A 264 1.02 -11.03 -1.22
CA CYS A 264 0.49 -12.38 -1.48
C CYS A 264 -0.34 -12.91 -0.30
N HIS A 265 0.10 -12.65 0.93
CA HIS A 265 -0.62 -13.05 2.15
C HIS A 265 -1.92 -12.26 2.33
N VAL A 266 -1.83 -10.92 2.29
CA VAL A 266 -2.99 -10.02 2.46
C VAL A 266 -4.05 -10.28 1.39
N LEU A 267 -3.65 -10.50 0.13
CA LEU A 267 -4.59 -10.74 -0.95
C LEU A 267 -5.37 -12.03 -0.74
N LEU A 268 -4.70 -13.11 -0.34
CA LEU A 268 -5.39 -14.38 -0.10
C LEU A 268 -6.41 -14.26 1.02
N GLN A 269 -6.04 -13.61 2.13
CA GLN A 269 -6.95 -13.37 3.26
C GLN A 269 -8.13 -12.49 2.88
N ASP A 270 -7.89 -11.37 2.22
CA ASP A 270 -8.95 -10.44 1.79
C ASP A 270 -9.87 -11.12 0.75
N MET A 271 -9.31 -11.86 -0.21
CA MET A 271 -10.09 -12.55 -1.24
C MET A 271 -10.92 -13.70 -0.68
N ALA A 272 -10.45 -14.40 0.35
CA ALA A 272 -11.21 -15.48 0.98
C ALA A 272 -12.52 -14.96 1.59
N VAL A 273 -12.46 -13.85 2.32
CA VAL A 273 -13.67 -13.20 2.86
C VAL A 273 -14.54 -12.62 1.73
N LEU A 274 -13.95 -11.95 0.74
CA LEU A 274 -14.72 -11.42 -0.40
C LEU A 274 -15.40 -12.51 -1.22
N TYR A 275 -14.82 -13.72 -1.27
CA TYR A 275 -15.42 -14.87 -1.93
C TYR A 275 -16.71 -15.31 -1.24
N SER A 276 -16.76 -15.27 0.09
CA SER A 276 -17.98 -15.57 0.85
C SER A 276 -19.12 -14.58 0.55
N TRP A 277 -18.79 -13.31 0.27
CA TRP A 277 -19.78 -12.26 0.01
C TRP A 277 -20.27 -12.25 -1.44
N ASN A 278 -19.36 -12.44 -2.40
CA ASN A 278 -19.70 -12.38 -3.81
C ASN A 278 -18.84 -13.35 -4.65
N PRO A 279 -19.13 -14.66 -4.60
CA PRO A 279 -18.34 -15.66 -5.33
C PRO A 279 -18.43 -15.51 -6.86
N GLY A 280 -19.39 -14.72 -7.37
CA GLY A 280 -19.56 -14.43 -8.79
C GLY A 280 -18.67 -13.32 -9.34
N ALA A 281 -17.88 -12.64 -8.50
CA ALA A 281 -17.00 -11.56 -8.98
C ALA A 281 -15.95 -12.07 -9.99
N LEU A 282 -15.61 -11.23 -10.97
CA LEU A 282 -14.71 -11.59 -12.08
C LEU A 282 -13.33 -12.07 -11.61
N VAL A 283 -12.82 -11.52 -10.51
CA VAL A 283 -11.51 -11.90 -9.96
C VAL A 283 -11.42 -13.41 -9.64
N PHE A 284 -12.54 -14.02 -9.23
CA PHE A 284 -12.61 -15.44 -8.89
C PHE A 284 -12.60 -16.38 -10.11
N GLN A 285 -12.56 -15.82 -11.32
CA GLN A 285 -12.37 -16.58 -12.56
C GLN A 285 -10.89 -16.78 -12.90
N HIS A 286 -9.98 -16.07 -12.22
CA HIS A 286 -8.55 -16.09 -12.49
C HIS A 286 -7.76 -16.89 -11.43
N PRO A 287 -6.61 -17.50 -11.77
CA PRO A 287 -5.75 -18.20 -10.81
C PRO A 287 -5.11 -17.25 -9.79
N PRO A 288 -4.88 -17.67 -8.53
CA PRO A 288 -5.25 -18.98 -7.98
C PRO A 288 -6.71 -19.06 -7.48
N PHE A 289 -7.48 -17.98 -7.59
CA PHE A 289 -8.81 -17.87 -6.99
C PHE A 289 -9.87 -18.78 -7.63
N ASN A 290 -9.65 -19.20 -8.87
CA ASN A 290 -10.52 -20.16 -9.55
C ASN A 290 -10.28 -21.64 -9.15
N THR A 291 -9.24 -21.92 -8.36
CA THR A 291 -8.81 -23.28 -8.03
C THR A 291 -9.59 -23.90 -6.86
N VAL A 292 -9.66 -25.23 -6.81
CA VAL A 292 -10.24 -25.96 -5.66
C VAL A 292 -9.46 -25.69 -4.37
N THR A 293 -8.14 -25.55 -4.47
CA THR A 293 -7.27 -25.24 -3.32
C THR A 293 -7.66 -23.91 -2.67
N PHE A 294 -7.92 -22.87 -3.47
CA PHE A 294 -8.38 -21.59 -2.92
C PHE A 294 -9.77 -21.70 -2.31
N ARG A 295 -10.70 -22.44 -2.94
CA ARG A 295 -12.05 -22.63 -2.38
C ARG A 295 -12.04 -23.37 -1.04
N ALA A 296 -11.16 -24.35 -0.89
CA ALA A 296 -10.97 -25.04 0.39
C ALA A 296 -10.42 -24.08 1.46
N PHE A 297 -9.42 -23.27 1.11
CA PHE A 297 -8.90 -22.23 2.00
C PHE A 297 -9.97 -21.17 2.37
N ALA A 298 -10.81 -20.77 1.42
CA ALA A 298 -11.89 -19.82 1.67
C ALA A 298 -13.00 -20.40 2.56
N ALA A 299 -13.23 -21.71 2.55
CA ALA A 299 -14.22 -22.34 3.44
C ALA A 299 -13.81 -22.25 4.92
N ASP A 300 -12.52 -22.17 5.23
CA ASP A 300 -12.03 -22.01 6.61
C ASP A 300 -12.42 -20.63 7.18
N THR A 301 -12.71 -19.63 6.34
CA THR A 301 -13.12 -18.31 6.82
C THR A 301 -14.50 -18.32 7.47
N ASP A 302 -15.41 -19.15 6.98
CA ASP A 302 -16.78 -19.28 7.51
C ASP A 302 -16.80 -19.91 8.91
N THR A 303 -15.70 -20.55 9.33
CA THR A 303 -15.57 -21.10 10.70
C THR A 303 -14.97 -20.12 11.70
N THR A 304 -14.45 -18.98 11.24
CA THR A 304 -13.66 -18.03 12.05
C THR A 304 -14.31 -16.64 12.17
N THR A 305 -15.36 -16.35 11.38
CA THR A 305 -16.21 -15.14 11.50
C THR A 305 -17.32 -15.33 12.53
#